data_AF-A0AA86U1Q1-F1
#
_entry.id   AF-A0AA86U1Q1-F1
#
_cell.length_a   1.000
_cell.length_b   1.000
_cell.length_c   1.000
_cell.angle_alpha   90.00
_cell.angle_beta   90.00
_cell.angle_gamma   90.00
#
_symmetry.space_group_name_H-M   'P 1'
#
loop_
_entity.id
_entity.type
_entity.pdbx_description
1 polymer ?
#
loop_
_entity_poly.entity_id
_entity_poly.type
_entity_poly.pdbx_seq_one_letter_code
_entity_poly.pdbx_strand_id
1 'polypeptide(L)'
;MKADKADLDDYVLKQNDTNSQISTNLLTLSSTKANTTDIYTKTEIDLQQQTQDNLIQTKANISDVFTKTEIISKYYNKIDQDIMFQLKTDSDIILGNMMSLINNLDQTKVNISDVYTNKQIDTIISTKANITDIYTISDIDTKYEIQNNLISTKANISDVYTKTDIDLQQKVQNDNIQLIQSKNSIQDNDISNMKIDVTNNNTNVQNCMIKVTENTNDIKVIKSDVTVMKQDIVNLKNSSNNIPFLEGRLITLENSQIDQNIIINGTKNYLETYMIPEQTTQNNNISTLQNQMSSVISVNTNQSNRLSTIENSISSDQSMNNYSFTMYGGLTFKFGKIDVGSDLGQKYVKFGIPFNYAVNAVFITPWANGNGGSGCDAGYGVADVNGVTITADYANSGGNNTNTYSWMVIGM
;
A
#
# COMPACT_ATOMS: atom_id res chain seq x y z
N MET A 1 -123.70 5.19 133.54
CA MET A 1 -125.14 5.15 133.21
C MET A 1 -125.45 3.74 132.75
N LYS A 2 -126.14 2.95 133.58
CA LYS A 2 -126.74 1.69 133.13
C LYS A 2 -127.88 2.08 132.20
N ALA A 3 -127.79 1.77 130.91
CA ALA A 3 -128.99 1.73 130.10
C ALA A 3 -129.85 0.58 130.67
N ASP A 4 -131.11 0.87 130.95
CA ASP A 4 -132.05 -0.12 131.46
C ASP A 4 -132.23 -1.21 130.40
N LYS A 5 -132.32 -2.46 130.86
CA LYS A 5 -132.43 -3.65 129.99
C LYS A 5 -133.61 -3.56 129.00
N ALA A 6 -134.63 -2.78 129.33
CA ALA A 6 -135.77 -2.51 128.46
C ALA A 6 -135.38 -1.81 127.14
N ASP A 7 -134.41 -0.88 127.17
CA ASP A 7 -134.00 -0.14 125.96
C ASP A 7 -133.19 -1.02 125.00
N LEU A 8 -132.46 -2.00 125.51
CA LEU A 8 -131.71 -2.96 124.69
C LEU A 8 -132.65 -3.97 124.02
N ASP A 9 -133.69 -4.42 124.72
CA ASP A 9 -134.66 -5.37 124.19
C ASP A 9 -135.55 -4.73 123.09
N ASP A 10 -135.94 -3.44 123.18
CA ASP A 10 -136.68 -2.74 122.11
C ASP A 10 -135.83 -2.53 120.83
N TYR A 11 -134.53 -2.24 120.99
CA TYR A 11 -133.63 -2.08 119.85
C TYR A 11 -133.43 -3.38 119.06
N VAL A 12 -133.27 -4.51 119.77
CA VAL A 12 -133.11 -5.83 119.14
C VAL A 12 -134.38 -6.26 118.41
N LEU A 13 -135.58 -5.98 118.96
CA LEU A 13 -136.84 -6.29 118.30
C LEU A 13 -137.03 -5.49 116.99
N LYS A 14 -136.75 -4.18 117.00
CA LYS A 14 -136.83 -3.35 115.77
C LYS A 14 -135.86 -3.79 114.67
N GLN A 15 -134.65 -4.20 115.02
CA GLN A 15 -133.68 -4.71 114.03
C GLN A 15 -134.16 -6.01 113.38
N ASN A 16 -134.74 -6.94 114.15
CA ASN A 16 -135.24 -8.21 113.61
C ASN A 16 -136.47 -8.01 112.70
N ASP A 17 -137.39 -7.11 113.06
CA ASP A 17 -138.53 -6.79 112.20
C ASP A 17 -138.09 -6.12 110.89
N THR A 18 -137.08 -5.23 110.96
CA THR A 18 -136.53 -4.58 109.76
C THR A 18 -135.88 -5.61 108.82
N ASN A 19 -135.09 -6.55 109.34
CA ASN A 19 -134.45 -7.59 108.54
C ASN A 19 -135.47 -8.59 107.94
N SER A 20 -136.55 -8.90 108.68
CA SER A 20 -137.64 -9.74 108.20
C SER A 20 -138.42 -9.07 107.04
N GLN A 21 -138.69 -7.76 107.16
CA GLN A 21 -139.31 -7.00 106.07
C GLN A 21 -138.42 -6.89 104.84
N ILE A 22 -137.11 -6.67 105.00
CA ILE A 22 -136.18 -6.60 103.87
C ILE A 22 -136.14 -7.93 103.10
N SER A 23 -136.07 -9.08 103.79
CA SER A 23 -136.07 -10.40 103.12
C SER A 23 -137.37 -10.67 102.37
N THR A 24 -138.51 -10.31 102.97
CA THR A 24 -139.82 -10.52 102.34
C THR A 24 -139.98 -9.65 101.08
N ASN A 25 -139.52 -8.40 101.11
CA ASN A 25 -139.56 -7.51 99.95
C ASN A 25 -138.62 -7.97 98.83
N LEU A 26 -137.43 -8.50 99.15
CA LEU A 26 -136.50 -9.01 98.15
C LEU A 26 -137.05 -10.25 97.43
N LEU A 27 -137.71 -11.15 98.17
CA LEU A 27 -138.34 -12.35 97.61
C LEU A 27 -139.53 -11.98 96.69
N THR A 28 -140.29 -10.95 97.05
CA THR A 28 -141.46 -10.48 96.28
C THR A 28 -141.04 -9.74 95.00
N LEU A 29 -139.92 -9.02 95.02
CA LEU A 29 -139.40 -8.31 93.83
C LEU A 29 -138.78 -9.28 92.80
N SER A 30 -138.24 -10.41 93.26
CA SER A 30 -137.62 -11.42 92.39
C SER A 30 -138.65 -12.21 91.58
N SER A 31 -139.86 -12.42 92.14
CA SER A 31 -140.93 -13.21 91.52
C SER A 31 -141.91 -12.40 90.65
N THR A 32 -141.82 -11.06 90.65
CA THR A 32 -142.70 -10.18 89.84
C THR A 32 -142.04 -9.60 88.58
N LYS A 33 -140.73 -9.80 88.36
CA LYS A 33 -140.01 -9.33 87.16
C LYS A 33 -139.86 -10.35 86.03
N ALA A 34 -140.23 -11.62 86.24
CA ALA A 34 -140.11 -12.66 85.22
C ALA A 34 -141.49 -13.21 84.84
N ASN A 35 -141.95 -12.91 83.63
CA ASN A 35 -143.20 -13.45 83.08
C ASN A 35 -142.96 -14.94 82.74
N THR A 36 -143.54 -15.84 83.51
CA THR A 36 -143.21 -17.29 83.49
C THR A 36 -143.64 -18.02 82.21
N THR A 37 -144.35 -17.36 81.29
CA THR A 37 -144.75 -17.91 79.99
C THR A 37 -143.72 -17.75 78.88
N ASP A 38 -142.69 -16.91 79.05
CA ASP A 38 -141.65 -16.66 78.01
C ASP A 38 -140.29 -17.29 78.34
N ILE A 39 -140.23 -18.06 79.43
CA ILE A 39 -139.01 -18.77 79.86
C ILE A 39 -139.13 -20.23 79.44
N TYR A 40 -138.55 -20.56 78.28
CA TYR A 40 -138.41 -21.95 77.87
C TYR A 40 -137.42 -22.68 78.77
N THR A 41 -137.81 -23.85 79.24
CA THR A 41 -136.93 -24.77 79.96
C THR A 41 -135.88 -25.33 78.99
N LYS A 42 -134.70 -25.69 79.51
CA LYS A 42 -133.63 -26.32 78.72
C LYS A 42 -134.15 -27.55 77.95
N THR A 43 -135.06 -28.31 78.56
CA THR A 43 -135.71 -29.48 77.97
C THR A 43 -136.51 -29.13 76.71
N GLU A 44 -137.23 -28.01 76.67
CA GLU A 44 -138.01 -27.59 75.50
C GLU A 44 -137.11 -27.16 74.34
N ILE A 45 -136.00 -26.46 74.63
CA ILE A 45 -135.01 -26.07 73.60
C ILE A 45 -134.33 -27.32 73.02
N ASP A 46 -133.93 -28.26 73.87
CA ASP A 46 -133.25 -29.47 73.41
C ASP A 46 -134.16 -30.32 72.51
N LEU A 47 -135.47 -30.38 72.81
CA LEU A 47 -136.44 -31.08 71.98
C LEU A 47 -136.65 -30.39 70.61
N GLN A 48 -136.70 -29.06 70.59
CA GLN A 48 -136.80 -28.29 69.33
C GLN A 48 -135.54 -28.46 68.46
N GLN A 49 -134.35 -28.42 69.07
CA GLN A 49 -133.08 -28.64 68.37
C GLN A 49 -133.03 -30.04 67.77
N GLN A 50 -133.38 -31.07 68.55
CA GLN A 50 -133.41 -32.44 68.05
C GLN A 50 -134.41 -32.64 66.90
N THR A 51 -135.56 -31.94 66.96
CA THR A 51 -136.55 -31.98 65.87
C THR A 51 -135.99 -31.33 64.59
N GLN A 52 -135.28 -30.20 64.70
CA GLN A 52 -134.62 -29.57 63.56
C GLN A 52 -133.50 -30.43 62.97
N ASP A 53 -132.65 -31.01 63.81
CA ASP A 53 -131.53 -31.86 63.37
C ASP A 53 -132.05 -33.08 62.60
N ASN A 54 -133.11 -33.73 63.08
CA ASN A 54 -133.77 -34.85 62.37
C ASN A 54 -134.37 -34.41 61.02
N LEU A 55 -134.90 -33.18 60.93
CA LEU A 55 -135.49 -32.64 59.69
C LEU A 55 -134.41 -32.29 58.66
N ILE A 56 -133.25 -31.81 59.11
CA ILE A 56 -132.06 -31.59 58.27
C ILE A 56 -131.53 -32.94 57.76
N GLN A 57 -131.49 -33.95 58.62
CA GLN A 57 -131.00 -35.28 58.25
C GLN A 57 -131.91 -35.97 57.22
N THR A 58 -133.22 -35.75 57.28
CA THR A 58 -134.19 -36.33 56.32
C THR A 58 -134.32 -35.55 55.02
N LYS A 59 -134.01 -34.25 54.98
CA LYS A 59 -133.96 -33.44 53.73
C LYS A 59 -132.64 -33.60 52.96
N ALA A 60 -131.58 -34.07 53.60
CA ALA A 60 -130.35 -34.43 52.91
C ALA A 60 -130.51 -35.80 52.24
N ASN A 61 -130.88 -35.85 50.96
CA ASN A 61 -130.74 -37.07 50.17
C ASN A 61 -129.25 -37.43 50.12
N ILE A 62 -128.83 -38.41 50.92
CA ILE A 62 -127.45 -38.90 50.97
C ILE A 62 -126.98 -39.40 49.58
N SER A 63 -127.91 -39.73 48.68
CA SER A 63 -127.61 -40.09 47.29
C SER A 63 -127.08 -38.95 46.42
N ASP A 64 -127.30 -37.69 46.80
CA ASP A 64 -127.00 -36.53 45.97
C ASP A 64 -125.75 -35.75 46.45
N VAL A 65 -125.14 -36.19 47.54
CA VAL A 65 -123.90 -35.63 48.09
C VAL A 65 -122.71 -36.42 47.58
N PHE A 66 -122.16 -36.03 46.42
CA PHE A 66 -120.93 -36.63 45.90
C PHE A 66 -119.72 -36.22 46.74
N THR A 67 -118.89 -37.20 47.08
CA THR A 67 -117.56 -36.95 47.64
C THR A 67 -116.69 -36.19 46.64
N LYS A 68 -115.67 -35.48 47.13
CA LYS A 68 -114.70 -34.78 46.28
C LYS A 68 -114.05 -35.74 45.26
N THR A 69 -113.89 -37.01 45.64
CA THR A 69 -113.37 -38.09 44.79
C THR A 69 -114.32 -38.47 43.65
N GLU A 70 -115.63 -38.54 43.92
CA GLU A 70 -116.65 -38.83 42.90
C GLU A 70 -116.83 -37.66 41.93
N ILE A 71 -116.73 -36.42 42.42
CA ILE A 71 -116.72 -35.22 41.56
C ILE A 71 -115.51 -35.28 40.62
N ILE A 72 -114.32 -35.60 41.13
CA ILE A 72 -113.11 -35.72 40.29
C ILE A 72 -113.27 -36.82 39.24
N SER A 73 -113.80 -38.00 39.59
CA SER A 73 -113.98 -39.11 38.64
C SER A 73 -115.02 -38.81 37.55
N LYS A 74 -116.07 -38.03 37.86
CA LYS A 74 -117.06 -37.60 36.86
C LYS A 74 -116.64 -36.37 36.06
N TYR A 75 -115.79 -35.50 36.59
CA TYR A 75 -115.37 -34.26 35.91
C TYR A 75 -114.20 -34.50 34.94
N TYR A 76 -113.33 -35.48 35.21
CA TYR A 76 -112.33 -35.98 34.25
C TYR A 76 -112.93 -37.09 33.35
N ASN A 77 -113.99 -36.75 32.61
CA ASN A 77 -114.65 -37.68 31.69
C ASN A 77 -113.70 -38.14 30.57
N LYS A 78 -113.80 -39.43 30.25
CA LYS A 78 -113.26 -40.22 29.13
C LYS A 78 -112.75 -39.50 27.86
N ILE A 79 -113.36 -38.38 27.46
CA ILE A 79 -112.97 -37.59 26.28
C ILE A 79 -111.54 -37.05 26.41
N ASP A 80 -111.11 -36.59 27.59
CA ASP A 80 -109.74 -36.06 27.75
C ASP A 80 -108.69 -37.18 27.75
N GLN A 81 -109.04 -38.39 28.21
CA GLN A 81 -108.16 -39.56 28.16
C GLN A 81 -108.01 -40.12 26.74
N ASP A 82 -109.10 -40.18 25.97
CA ASP A 82 -109.07 -40.64 24.58
C ASP A 82 -108.26 -39.67 23.69
N ILE A 83 -108.39 -38.35 23.90
CA ILE A 83 -107.57 -37.34 23.21
C ILE A 83 -106.09 -37.49 23.58
N MET A 84 -105.77 -37.69 24.86
CA MET A 84 -104.38 -37.85 25.30
C MET A 84 -103.75 -39.15 24.75
N PHE A 85 -104.52 -40.24 24.68
CA PHE A 85 -104.08 -41.50 24.11
C PHE A 85 -103.85 -41.42 22.60
N GLN A 86 -104.71 -40.72 21.86
CA GLN A 86 -104.54 -40.49 20.43
C GLN A 86 -103.29 -39.64 20.14
N LEU A 87 -103.09 -38.54 20.87
CA LEU A 87 -101.91 -37.68 20.73
C LEU A 87 -100.60 -38.45 20.99
N LYS A 88 -100.59 -39.34 21.99
CA LYS A 88 -99.42 -40.20 22.25
C LYS A 88 -99.15 -41.16 21.10
N THR A 89 -100.21 -41.78 20.57
CA THR A 89 -100.10 -42.74 19.46
C THR A 89 -99.57 -42.06 18.20
N ASP A 90 -100.07 -40.86 17.86
CA ASP A 90 -99.62 -40.10 16.70
C ASP A 90 -98.15 -39.66 16.85
N SER A 91 -97.76 -39.23 18.05
CA SER A 91 -96.36 -38.90 18.37
C SER A 91 -95.43 -40.11 18.22
N ASP A 92 -95.83 -41.28 18.70
CA ASP A 92 -95.04 -42.52 18.60
C ASP A 92 -94.89 -42.96 17.12
N ILE A 93 -95.94 -42.82 16.30
CA ILE A 93 -95.89 -43.09 14.85
C ILE A 93 -94.96 -42.10 14.13
N ILE A 94 -95.07 -40.81 14.42
CA ILE A 94 -94.21 -39.77 13.81
C ILE A 94 -92.74 -40.05 14.15
N LEU A 95 -92.45 -40.37 15.41
CA LEU A 95 -91.08 -40.67 15.85
C LEU A 95 -90.52 -41.91 15.14
N GLY A 96 -91.32 -42.97 15.00
CA GLY A 96 -90.95 -44.18 14.25
C GLY A 96 -90.67 -43.90 12.78
N ASN A 97 -91.53 -43.10 12.13
CA ASN A 97 -91.35 -42.72 10.72
C ASN A 97 -90.09 -41.86 10.51
N MET A 98 -89.82 -40.90 11.41
CA MET A 98 -88.59 -40.08 11.36
C MET A 98 -87.34 -40.94 11.53
N MET A 99 -87.36 -41.91 12.45
CA MET A 99 -86.23 -42.80 12.71
C MET A 99 -85.93 -43.70 11.51
N SER A 100 -86.97 -44.21 10.85
CA SER A 100 -86.84 -45.00 9.62
C SER A 100 -86.28 -44.18 8.45
N LEU A 101 -86.70 -42.92 8.31
CA LEU A 101 -86.20 -42.02 7.26
C LEU A 101 -84.70 -41.70 7.46
N ILE A 102 -84.27 -41.45 8.70
CA ILE A 102 -82.86 -41.21 9.04
C ILE A 102 -82.00 -42.43 8.68
N ASN A 103 -82.44 -43.63 9.05
CA ASN A 103 -81.70 -44.87 8.76
C ASN A 103 -81.57 -45.15 7.25
N ASN A 104 -82.56 -44.78 6.44
CA ASN A 104 -82.49 -44.92 4.98
C ASN A 104 -81.59 -43.84 4.33
N LEU A 105 -81.54 -42.62 4.87
CA LEU A 105 -80.65 -41.56 4.41
C LEU A 105 -79.17 -41.88 4.65
N ASP A 106 -78.82 -42.49 5.79
CA ASP A 106 -77.45 -42.92 6.08
C ASP A 106 -76.98 -44.04 5.14
N GLN A 107 -77.87 -44.96 4.77
CA GLN A 107 -77.54 -46.05 3.83
C GLN A 107 -77.40 -45.59 2.38
N THR A 108 -78.09 -44.53 1.96
CA THR A 108 -78.07 -44.05 0.57
C THR A 108 -76.99 -43.00 0.29
N LYS A 109 -76.44 -42.34 1.32
CA LYS A 109 -75.33 -41.38 1.15
C LYS A 109 -73.94 -42.01 1.07
N VAL A 110 -73.79 -43.28 1.43
CA VAL A 110 -72.52 -43.99 1.36
C VAL A 110 -72.70 -45.21 0.46
N ASN A 111 -72.33 -45.09 -0.81
CA ASN A 111 -71.99 -46.27 -1.59
C ASN A 111 -70.79 -46.93 -0.91
N ILE A 112 -71.04 -47.97 -0.12
CA ILE A 112 -70.00 -48.74 0.60
C ILE A 112 -68.94 -49.27 -0.38
N SER A 113 -69.26 -49.38 -1.69
CA SER A 113 -68.31 -49.74 -2.76
C SER A 113 -67.25 -48.67 -3.05
N ASP A 114 -67.51 -47.41 -2.72
CA ASP A 114 -66.67 -46.27 -3.11
C ASP A 114 -65.74 -45.82 -1.97
N VAL A 115 -65.94 -46.37 -0.77
CA VAL A 115 -65.08 -46.14 0.40
C VAL A 115 -64.07 -47.28 0.50
N TYR A 116 -62.82 -47.02 0.11
CA TYR A 116 -61.73 -47.96 0.36
C TYR A 116 -61.55 -48.16 1.87
N THR A 117 -61.52 -49.42 2.30
CA THR A 117 -61.10 -49.79 3.65
C THR A 117 -59.64 -49.42 3.86
N ASN A 118 -59.24 -49.15 5.11
CA ASN A 118 -57.84 -48.90 5.46
C ASN A 118 -56.90 -49.99 4.92
N LYS A 119 -57.34 -51.26 4.94
CA LYS A 119 -56.60 -52.39 4.39
C LYS A 119 -56.34 -52.28 2.87
N GLN A 120 -57.31 -51.78 2.11
CA GLN A 120 -57.14 -51.56 0.67
C GLN A 120 -56.20 -50.39 0.39
N ILE A 121 -56.28 -49.32 1.18
CA ILE A 121 -55.35 -48.18 1.11
C ILE A 121 -53.92 -48.66 1.39
N ASP A 122 -53.71 -49.41 2.48
CA ASP A 122 -52.40 -49.94 2.85
C ASP A 122 -51.82 -50.84 1.75
N THR A 123 -52.65 -51.69 1.15
CA THR A 123 -52.24 -52.58 0.05
C THR A 123 -51.85 -51.80 -1.22
N ILE A 124 -52.59 -50.75 -1.57
CA ILE A 124 -52.28 -49.90 -2.72
C ILE A 124 -50.99 -49.11 -2.46
N ILE A 125 -50.81 -48.56 -1.25
CA ILE A 125 -49.62 -47.82 -0.86
C ILE A 125 -48.40 -48.74 -0.84
N SER A 126 -48.51 -49.95 -0.29
CA SER A 126 -47.39 -50.92 -0.26
C SER A 126 -47.02 -51.43 -1.64
N THR A 127 -47.96 -51.47 -2.58
CA THR A 127 -47.71 -51.91 -3.97
C THR A 127 -47.17 -50.76 -4.83
N LYS A 128 -47.58 -49.51 -4.57
CA LYS A 128 -47.04 -48.32 -5.27
C LYS A 128 -45.68 -47.89 -4.74
N ALA A 129 -45.38 -48.14 -3.47
CA ALA A 129 -44.04 -47.97 -2.93
C ALA A 129 -43.17 -49.12 -3.47
N ASN A 130 -42.45 -48.88 -4.56
CA ASN A 130 -41.32 -49.73 -4.91
C ASN A 130 -40.30 -49.65 -3.77
N ILE A 131 -40.38 -50.61 -2.84
CA ILE A 131 -39.46 -50.71 -1.70
C ILE A 131 -37.99 -50.77 -2.17
N THR A 132 -37.75 -51.20 -3.42
CA THR A 132 -36.44 -51.24 -4.08
C THR A 132 -35.87 -49.87 -4.46
N ASP A 133 -36.70 -48.82 -4.56
CA ASP A 133 -36.27 -47.47 -4.93
C ASP A 133 -35.98 -46.60 -3.69
N ILE A 134 -36.38 -47.08 -2.50
CA ILE A 134 -36.10 -46.43 -1.22
C ILE A 134 -34.75 -46.95 -0.72
N TYR A 135 -33.69 -46.18 -0.99
CA TYR A 135 -32.39 -46.45 -0.39
C TYR A 135 -32.48 -46.38 1.13
N THR A 136 -32.04 -47.45 1.80
CA THR A 136 -31.86 -47.43 3.24
C THR A 136 -30.64 -46.58 3.60
N ILE A 137 -30.57 -46.14 4.84
CA ILE A 137 -29.36 -45.47 5.38
C ILE A 137 -28.12 -46.35 5.16
N SER A 138 -28.26 -47.66 5.34
CA SER A 138 -27.18 -48.63 5.12
C SER A 138 -26.67 -48.66 3.67
N ASP A 139 -27.54 -48.51 2.68
CA ASP A 139 -27.14 -48.48 1.27
C ASP A 139 -26.35 -47.22 0.94
N ILE A 140 -26.74 -46.10 1.55
CA ILE A 140 -26.06 -44.81 1.43
C ILE A 140 -24.68 -44.88 2.08
N ASP A 141 -24.60 -45.40 3.31
CA ASP A 141 -23.34 -45.54 4.05
C ASP A 141 -22.35 -46.43 3.29
N THR A 142 -22.81 -47.56 2.76
CA THR A 142 -21.99 -48.47 1.96
C THR A 142 -21.43 -47.78 0.70
N LYS A 143 -22.25 -46.98 0.00
CA LYS A 143 -21.80 -46.22 -1.17
C LYS A 143 -20.77 -45.15 -0.81
N TYR A 144 -20.97 -44.43 0.29
CA TYR A 144 -20.00 -43.43 0.77
C TYR A 144 -18.68 -44.08 1.17
N GLU A 145 -18.71 -45.22 1.84
CA GLU A 145 -17.49 -45.94 2.23
C GLU A 145 -16.70 -46.42 1.00
N ILE A 146 -17.37 -47.00 0.00
CA ILE A 146 -16.74 -47.39 -1.27
C ILE A 146 -16.11 -46.17 -1.95
N GLN A 147 -16.81 -45.04 -1.99
CA GLN A 147 -16.30 -43.81 -2.60
C GLN A 147 -15.08 -43.27 -1.85
N ASN A 148 -15.11 -43.25 -0.52
CA ASN A 148 -13.99 -42.81 0.32
C ASN A 148 -12.76 -43.72 0.12
N ASN A 149 -12.96 -45.03 0.05
CA ASN A 149 -11.89 -45.98 -0.23
C ASN A 149 -11.31 -45.80 -1.65
N LEU A 150 -12.17 -45.55 -2.65
CA LEU A 150 -11.72 -45.22 -4.01
C LEU A 150 -10.94 -43.90 -4.07
N ILE A 151 -11.37 -42.88 -3.34
CA ILE A 151 -10.66 -41.60 -3.25
C ILE A 151 -9.31 -41.80 -2.56
N SER A 152 -9.27 -42.57 -1.47
CA SER A 152 -8.05 -42.86 -0.72
C SER A 152 -7.06 -43.72 -1.50
N THR A 153 -7.51 -44.52 -2.46
CA THR A 153 -6.65 -45.36 -3.31
C THR A 153 -6.24 -44.66 -4.60
N LYS A 154 -7.06 -43.74 -5.13
CA LYS A 154 -6.71 -42.88 -6.27
C LYS A 154 -5.74 -41.76 -5.90
N ALA A 155 -5.78 -41.29 -4.66
CA ALA A 155 -4.74 -40.45 -4.11
C ALA A 155 -3.54 -41.34 -3.76
N ASN A 156 -2.66 -41.59 -4.73
CA ASN A 156 -1.34 -42.15 -4.43
C ASN A 156 -0.64 -41.21 -3.45
N ILE A 157 -0.64 -41.57 -2.16
CA ILE A 157 0.01 -40.78 -1.10
C ILE A 157 1.51 -40.57 -1.43
N SER A 158 2.11 -41.47 -2.22
CA SER A 158 3.47 -41.35 -2.76
C SER A 158 3.65 -40.19 -3.76
N ASP A 159 2.58 -39.77 -4.42
CA ASP A 159 2.62 -38.77 -5.49
C ASP A 159 2.23 -37.37 -4.96
N VAL A 160 1.70 -37.31 -3.74
CA VAL A 160 1.39 -36.06 -3.04
C VAL A 160 2.60 -35.67 -2.20
N TYR A 161 3.40 -34.73 -2.70
CA TYR A 161 4.50 -34.16 -1.93
C TYR A 161 3.99 -33.60 -0.60
N THR A 162 4.63 -34.00 0.50
CA THR A 162 4.38 -33.40 1.79
C THR A 162 4.96 -31.98 1.85
N LYS A 163 4.48 -31.17 2.79
CA LYS A 163 5.08 -29.86 3.04
C LYS A 163 6.58 -29.96 3.31
N THR A 164 7.01 -31.00 4.02
CA THR A 164 8.42 -31.30 4.31
C THR A 164 9.24 -31.55 3.05
N ASP A 165 8.71 -32.31 2.08
CA ASP A 165 9.42 -32.59 0.83
C ASP A 165 9.67 -31.32 0.02
N ILE A 166 8.65 -30.46 -0.06
CA ILE A 166 8.73 -29.16 -0.75
C ILE A 166 9.75 -28.26 -0.06
N ASP A 167 9.75 -28.21 1.27
CA ASP A 167 10.68 -27.35 2.03
C ASP A 167 12.14 -27.81 1.87
N LEU A 168 12.39 -29.12 1.81
CA LEU A 168 13.71 -29.67 1.53
C LEU A 168 14.19 -29.33 0.11
N GLN A 169 13.33 -29.50 -0.90
CA GLN A 169 13.66 -29.14 -2.28
C GLN A 169 13.93 -27.63 -2.41
N GLN A 170 13.11 -26.79 -1.79
CA GLN A 170 13.29 -25.34 -1.78
C GLN A 170 14.61 -24.94 -1.10
N LYS A 171 14.97 -25.60 0.00
CA LYS A 171 16.25 -25.37 0.68
C LYS A 171 17.43 -25.67 -0.24
N VAL A 172 17.43 -26.82 -0.92
CA VAL A 172 18.50 -27.18 -1.87
C VAL A 172 18.59 -26.17 -3.01
N GLN A 173 17.45 -25.72 -3.55
CA GLN A 173 17.42 -24.68 -4.58
C GLN A 173 18.02 -23.36 -4.07
N ASN A 174 17.68 -22.94 -2.86
CA ASN A 174 18.22 -21.71 -2.25
C ASN A 174 19.74 -21.80 -2.02
N ASP A 175 20.22 -22.93 -1.52
CA ASP A 175 21.66 -23.18 -1.30
C ASP A 175 22.43 -23.11 -2.64
N ASN A 176 21.87 -23.69 -3.71
CA ASN A 176 22.44 -23.63 -5.06
C ASN A 176 22.46 -22.20 -5.63
N ILE A 177 21.39 -21.43 -5.42
CA ILE A 177 21.31 -20.02 -5.84
C ILE A 177 22.39 -19.19 -5.14
N GLN A 178 22.57 -19.37 -3.83
CA GLN A 178 23.63 -18.69 -3.07
C GLN A 178 25.02 -19.03 -3.60
N LEU A 179 25.29 -20.32 -3.88
CA LEU A 179 26.56 -20.75 -4.43
C LEU A 179 26.85 -20.10 -5.80
N ILE A 180 25.84 -20.02 -6.68
CA ILE A 180 25.97 -19.37 -7.99
C ILE A 180 26.26 -17.88 -7.82
N GLN A 181 25.56 -17.20 -6.91
CA GLN A 181 25.79 -15.77 -6.63
C GLN A 181 27.22 -15.51 -6.15
N SER A 182 27.75 -16.34 -5.24
CA SER A 182 29.14 -16.23 -4.80
C SER A 182 30.14 -16.44 -5.93
N LYS A 183 29.92 -17.43 -6.80
CA LYS A 183 30.78 -17.68 -7.98
C LYS A 183 30.77 -16.51 -8.96
N ASN A 184 29.59 -15.95 -9.24
CA ASN A 184 29.46 -14.79 -10.13
C ASN A 184 30.18 -13.57 -9.56
N SER A 185 30.09 -13.32 -8.24
CA SER A 185 30.81 -12.21 -7.60
C SER A 185 32.34 -12.34 -7.71
N ILE A 186 32.89 -13.57 -7.60
CA ILE A 186 34.32 -13.81 -7.81
C ILE A 186 34.69 -13.54 -9.28
N GLN A 187 33.88 -14.05 -10.22
CA GLN A 187 34.10 -13.83 -11.65
C GLN A 187 34.07 -12.34 -12.02
N ASP A 188 33.16 -11.57 -11.44
CA ASP A 188 33.09 -10.12 -11.67
C ASP A 188 34.35 -9.40 -11.19
N ASN A 189 34.91 -9.81 -10.04
CA ASN A 189 36.17 -9.29 -9.54
C ASN A 189 37.34 -9.65 -10.47
N ASP A 190 37.41 -10.89 -10.96
CA ASP A 190 38.44 -11.32 -11.90
C ASP A 190 38.36 -10.52 -13.21
N ILE A 191 37.14 -10.31 -13.75
CA ILE A 191 36.92 -9.48 -14.94
C ILE A 191 37.34 -8.02 -14.69
N SER A 192 37.06 -7.48 -13.51
CA SER A 192 37.48 -6.13 -13.11
C SER A 192 39.01 -6.00 -13.11
N ASN A 193 39.70 -6.97 -12.50
CA ASN A 193 41.16 -7.01 -12.47
C ASN A 193 41.76 -7.14 -13.88
N MET A 194 41.20 -8.01 -14.72
CA MET A 194 41.62 -8.15 -16.12
C MET A 194 41.44 -6.84 -16.91
N LYS A 195 40.39 -6.05 -16.67
CA LYS A 195 40.21 -4.73 -17.30
C LYS A 195 41.30 -3.76 -16.89
N ILE A 196 41.73 -3.78 -15.63
CA ILE A 196 42.84 -2.96 -15.13
C ILE A 196 44.14 -3.36 -15.84
N ASP A 197 44.44 -4.67 -15.91
CA ASP A 197 45.64 -5.18 -16.57
C ASP A 197 45.69 -4.81 -18.05
N VAL A 198 44.56 -4.94 -18.76
CA VAL A 198 44.46 -4.53 -20.17
C VAL A 198 44.71 -3.03 -20.34
N THR A 199 44.18 -2.20 -19.44
CA THR A 199 44.39 -0.74 -19.45
C THR A 199 45.87 -0.38 -19.24
N ASN A 200 46.53 -1.04 -18.30
CA ASN A 200 47.95 -0.88 -18.03
C ASN A 200 48.80 -1.30 -19.23
N ASN A 201 48.50 -2.46 -19.82
CA ASN A 201 49.18 -2.94 -21.02
C ASN A 201 48.99 -2.00 -22.22
N ASN A 202 47.79 -1.45 -22.42
CA ASN A 202 47.55 -0.46 -23.46
C ASN A 202 48.42 0.79 -23.26
N THR A 203 48.52 1.29 -22.03
CA THR A 203 49.40 2.41 -21.69
C THR A 203 50.87 2.10 -21.99
N ASN A 204 51.34 0.91 -21.62
CA ASN A 204 52.71 0.47 -21.89
C ASN A 204 53.00 0.39 -23.40
N VAL A 205 52.05 -0.12 -24.20
CA VAL A 205 52.16 -0.17 -25.66
C VAL A 205 52.23 1.24 -26.26
N GLN A 206 51.40 2.18 -25.81
CA GLN A 206 51.45 3.58 -26.27
C GLN A 206 52.82 4.23 -25.96
N ASN A 207 53.34 4.01 -24.75
CA ASN A 207 54.67 4.50 -24.37
C ASN A 207 55.78 3.90 -25.24
N CYS A 208 55.68 2.61 -25.57
CA CYS A 208 56.62 1.96 -26.49
C CYS A 208 56.54 2.57 -27.90
N MET A 209 55.33 2.84 -28.39
CA MET A 209 55.09 3.45 -29.70
C MET A 209 55.71 4.86 -29.80
N ILE A 210 55.63 5.65 -28.72
CA ILE A 210 56.31 6.95 -28.62
C ILE A 210 57.83 6.77 -28.75
N LYS A 211 58.45 5.88 -27.97
CA LYS A 211 59.90 5.63 -28.04
C LYS A 211 60.37 5.13 -29.40
N VAL A 212 59.59 4.27 -30.06
CA VAL A 212 59.89 3.82 -31.43
C VAL A 212 59.85 4.99 -32.42
N THR A 213 58.93 5.92 -32.22
CA THR A 213 58.83 7.14 -33.05
C THR A 213 60.04 8.06 -32.82
N GLU A 214 60.48 8.24 -31.58
CA GLU A 214 61.71 8.97 -31.23
C GLU A 214 62.94 8.35 -31.90
N ASN A 215 63.16 7.04 -31.71
CA ASN A 215 64.26 6.32 -32.35
C ASN A 215 64.22 6.42 -33.88
N THR A 216 63.03 6.42 -34.47
CA THR A 216 62.86 6.59 -35.93
C THR A 216 63.35 7.96 -36.39
N ASN A 217 63.13 9.00 -35.59
CA ASN A 217 63.63 10.34 -35.87
C ASN A 217 65.15 10.44 -35.67
N ASP A 218 65.70 9.84 -34.62
CA ASP A 218 67.15 9.78 -34.39
C ASP A 218 67.86 9.10 -35.58
N ILE A 219 67.32 7.99 -36.08
CA ILE A 219 67.84 7.31 -37.27
C ILE A 219 67.81 8.22 -38.52
N LYS A 220 66.80 9.08 -38.68
CA LYS A 220 66.77 10.05 -39.80
C LYS A 220 67.88 11.08 -39.68
N VAL A 221 68.14 11.59 -38.47
CA VAL A 221 69.24 12.52 -38.20
C VAL A 221 70.58 11.86 -38.51
N ILE A 222 70.83 10.66 -37.97
CA ILE A 222 72.06 9.89 -38.24
C ILE A 222 72.26 9.65 -39.75
N LYS A 223 71.19 9.34 -40.49
CA LYS A 223 71.26 9.19 -41.96
C LYS A 223 71.68 10.48 -42.66
N SER A 224 71.20 11.63 -42.20
CA SER A 224 71.61 12.94 -42.70
C SER A 224 73.11 13.18 -42.41
N ASP A 225 73.54 12.96 -41.18
CA ASP A 225 74.93 13.16 -40.76
C ASP A 225 75.89 12.25 -41.53
N VAL A 226 75.54 10.98 -41.74
CA VAL A 226 76.32 10.05 -42.56
C VAL A 226 76.41 10.53 -44.02
N THR A 227 75.38 11.17 -44.55
CA THR A 227 75.41 11.73 -45.91
C THR A 227 76.39 12.90 -45.99
N VAL A 228 76.40 13.79 -44.99
CA VAL A 228 77.38 14.88 -44.87
C VAL A 228 78.80 14.33 -44.74
N MET A 229 79.04 13.39 -43.83
CA MET A 229 80.37 12.76 -43.67
C MET A 229 80.87 12.12 -44.97
N LYS A 230 79.99 11.47 -45.75
CA LYS A 230 80.37 10.93 -47.06
C LYS A 230 80.83 12.02 -48.02
N GLN A 231 80.15 13.17 -48.04
CA GLN A 231 80.55 14.31 -48.87
C GLN A 231 81.90 14.89 -48.41
N ASP A 232 82.11 15.02 -47.10
CA ASP A 232 83.37 15.51 -46.54
C ASP A 232 84.55 14.59 -46.90
N ILE A 233 84.35 13.27 -46.83
CA ILE A 233 85.36 12.29 -47.25
C ILE A 233 85.70 12.45 -48.75
N VAL A 234 84.69 12.67 -49.61
CA VAL A 234 84.92 12.91 -51.05
C VAL A 234 85.72 14.20 -51.26
N ASN A 235 85.37 15.27 -50.56
CA ASN A 235 86.07 16.55 -50.64
C ASN A 235 87.53 16.42 -50.19
N LEU A 236 87.80 15.73 -49.07
CA LEU A 236 89.15 15.47 -48.57
C LEU A 236 89.98 14.63 -49.55
N LYS A 237 89.39 13.59 -50.15
CA LYS A 237 90.07 12.79 -51.19
C LYS A 237 90.47 13.64 -52.39
N ASN A 238 89.57 14.51 -52.86
CA ASN A 238 89.86 15.41 -53.97
C ASN A 238 90.99 16.40 -53.61
N SER A 239 90.97 16.97 -52.41
CA SER A 239 92.05 17.84 -51.92
C SER A 239 93.38 17.10 -51.80
N SER A 240 93.37 15.86 -51.28
CA SER A 240 94.58 15.04 -51.14
C SER A 240 95.18 14.66 -52.49
N ASN A 241 94.35 14.41 -53.51
CA ASN A 241 94.81 14.12 -54.87
C ASN A 241 95.48 15.32 -55.55
N ASN A 242 95.23 16.54 -55.07
CA ASN A 242 95.89 17.75 -55.57
C ASN A 242 97.28 17.98 -54.92
N ILE A 243 97.61 17.30 -53.81
CA ILE A 243 98.89 17.47 -53.12
C ILE A 243 100.09 17.15 -54.02
N PRO A 244 100.14 16.01 -54.75
CA PRO A 244 101.27 15.71 -55.63
C PRO A 244 101.47 16.75 -56.75
N PHE A 245 100.37 17.33 -57.25
CA PHE A 245 100.44 18.40 -58.25
C PHE A 245 101.04 19.69 -57.67
N LEU A 246 100.66 20.04 -56.43
CA LEU A 246 101.22 21.19 -55.73
C LEU A 246 102.69 20.96 -55.36
N GLU A 247 103.06 19.78 -54.86
CA GLU A 247 104.46 19.40 -54.61
C GLU A 247 105.29 19.49 -55.89
N GLY A 248 104.78 18.98 -57.02
CA GLY A 248 105.43 19.11 -58.32
C GLY A 248 105.63 20.57 -58.74
N ARG A 249 104.60 21.42 -58.61
CA ARG A 249 104.72 22.86 -58.90
C ARG A 249 105.71 23.56 -57.97
N LEU A 250 105.76 23.20 -56.69
CA LEU A 250 106.68 23.76 -55.71
C LEU A 250 108.14 23.44 -56.10
N ILE A 251 108.44 22.17 -56.40
CA ILE A 251 109.76 21.75 -56.89
C ILE A 251 110.16 22.55 -58.15
N THR A 252 109.21 22.76 -59.07
CA THR A 252 109.47 23.52 -60.29
C THR A 252 109.79 24.99 -60.01
N LEU A 253 109.08 25.61 -59.06
CA LEU A 253 109.32 26.99 -58.64
C LEU A 253 110.64 27.13 -57.89
N GLU A 254 110.97 26.19 -57.00
CA GLU A 254 112.27 26.16 -56.31
C GLU A 254 113.41 26.06 -57.31
N ASN A 255 113.31 25.17 -58.31
CA ASN A 255 114.30 25.07 -59.39
C ASN A 255 114.41 26.36 -60.20
N SER A 256 113.28 26.99 -60.57
CA SER A 256 113.28 28.26 -61.29
C SER A 256 113.88 29.41 -60.48
N GLN A 257 113.62 29.48 -59.17
CA GLN A 257 114.25 30.46 -58.28
C GLN A 257 115.74 30.20 -58.11
N ILE A 258 116.17 28.94 -58.03
CA ILE A 258 117.59 28.58 -58.04
C ILE A 258 118.23 29.06 -59.34
N ASP A 259 117.60 28.81 -60.49
CA ASP A 259 118.09 29.28 -61.79
C ASP A 259 118.15 30.81 -61.86
N GLN A 260 117.12 31.52 -61.40
CA GLN A 260 117.13 32.98 -61.32
C GLN A 260 118.19 33.51 -60.37
N ASN A 261 118.41 32.89 -59.21
CA ASN A 261 119.46 33.28 -58.27
C ASN A 261 120.85 33.00 -58.84
N ILE A 262 121.04 31.91 -59.60
CA ILE A 262 122.26 31.65 -60.36
C ILE A 262 122.48 32.74 -61.41
N ILE A 263 121.45 33.13 -62.16
CA ILE A 263 121.51 34.22 -63.15
C ILE A 263 121.79 35.56 -62.48
N ILE A 264 121.11 35.91 -61.39
CA ILE A 264 121.28 37.18 -60.67
C ILE A 264 122.67 37.24 -60.04
N ASN A 265 123.15 36.18 -59.38
CA ASN A 265 124.50 36.15 -58.83
C ASN A 265 125.57 36.14 -59.93
N GLY A 266 125.31 35.47 -61.06
CA GLY A 266 126.15 35.54 -62.25
C GLY A 266 126.20 36.95 -62.83
N THR A 267 125.06 37.62 -62.96
CA THR A 267 124.94 38.99 -63.51
C THR A 267 125.47 40.03 -62.54
N LYS A 268 125.30 39.84 -61.23
CA LYS A 268 125.89 40.67 -60.18
C LYS A 268 127.40 40.53 -60.16
N ASN A 269 127.95 39.32 -60.26
CA ASN A 269 129.39 39.12 -60.47
C ASN A 269 129.86 39.79 -61.76
N TYR A 270 129.06 39.74 -62.84
CA TYR A 270 129.39 40.41 -64.09
C TYR A 270 129.37 41.95 -63.96
N LEU A 271 128.38 42.52 -63.26
CA LEU A 271 128.24 43.97 -63.04
C LEU A 271 129.25 44.51 -62.02
N GLU A 272 129.56 43.78 -60.94
CA GLU A 272 130.60 44.14 -59.98
C GLU A 272 132.00 44.02 -60.58
N THR A 273 132.19 43.15 -61.58
CA THR A 273 133.48 43.00 -62.28
C THR A 273 133.64 43.97 -63.47
N TYR A 274 132.54 44.40 -64.11
CA TYR A 274 132.62 45.13 -65.39
C TYR A 274 131.83 46.45 -65.49
N MET A 275 130.99 46.84 -64.52
CA MET A 275 130.22 48.09 -64.60
C MET A 275 130.01 48.80 -63.24
N ILE A 276 131.01 49.59 -62.84
CA ILE A 276 130.86 50.85 -62.08
C ILE A 276 131.82 51.83 -62.79
N PRO A 277 131.51 53.13 -63.04
CA PRO A 277 130.56 54.01 -62.32
C PRO A 277 129.63 54.85 -63.21
N GLU A 278 128.49 55.27 -62.68
CA GLU A 278 128.07 56.69 -62.61
C GLU A 278 126.58 56.81 -62.25
N GLN A 279 126.25 57.96 -61.67
CA GLN A 279 124.91 58.48 -61.37
C GLN A 279 124.37 58.25 -59.95
N THR A 280 124.93 59.06 -59.07
CA THR A 280 124.21 60.07 -58.27
C THR A 280 122.87 60.54 -58.86
N THR A 281 121.88 60.67 -57.96
CA THR A 281 120.67 61.53 -58.03
C THR A 281 119.42 60.97 -58.72
N GLN A 282 118.52 60.36 -57.94
CA GLN A 282 117.05 60.54 -57.94
C GLN A 282 116.36 59.28 -57.37
N ASN A 283 115.74 59.40 -56.19
CA ASN A 283 114.38 58.91 -55.94
C ASN A 283 113.94 59.13 -54.48
N ASN A 284 113.76 60.40 -54.14
CA ASN A 284 112.85 60.81 -53.07
C ASN A 284 111.40 60.71 -53.59
N ASN A 285 110.85 59.51 -53.73
CA ASN A 285 109.41 59.31 -53.99
C ASN A 285 108.86 57.92 -53.58
N ILE A 286 109.56 57.15 -52.73
CA ILE A 286 109.10 55.85 -52.22
C ILE A 286 108.70 55.96 -50.73
N SER A 287 108.03 57.05 -50.34
CA SER A 287 107.46 57.20 -48.98
C SER A 287 105.96 57.54 -48.97
N THR A 288 105.33 57.71 -50.13
CA THR A 288 103.93 58.12 -50.25
C THR A 288 102.99 57.01 -50.74
N LEU A 289 103.51 55.84 -51.13
CA LEU A 289 102.72 54.68 -51.57
C LEU A 289 102.48 53.62 -50.49
N GLN A 290 103.10 53.74 -49.30
CA GLN A 290 102.90 52.80 -48.18
C GLN A 290 101.74 53.17 -47.23
N ASN A 291 101.09 54.32 -47.43
CA ASN A 291 99.97 54.78 -46.57
C ASN A 291 98.57 54.67 -47.20
N GLN A 292 98.42 54.07 -48.40
CA GLN A 292 97.12 53.86 -49.04
C GLN A 292 96.69 52.39 -49.15
N MET A 293 97.42 51.44 -48.54
CA MET A 293 97.03 50.02 -48.49
C MET A 293 96.48 49.56 -47.13
N SER A 294 96.14 50.49 -46.22
CA SER A 294 95.53 50.16 -44.91
C SER A 294 94.04 50.51 -44.78
N SER A 295 93.33 50.86 -45.85
CA SER A 295 91.89 51.23 -45.79
C SER A 295 90.92 50.21 -46.39
N VAL A 296 91.35 48.97 -46.66
CA VAL A 296 90.45 47.90 -47.16
C VAL A 296 90.26 46.80 -46.09
N ILE A 297 89.98 47.20 -44.84
CA ILE A 297 89.45 46.31 -43.81
C ILE A 297 88.36 47.07 -43.04
N SER A 298 87.15 47.14 -43.60
CA SER A 298 85.91 47.37 -42.85
C SER A 298 84.67 47.26 -43.75
N VAL A 299 84.45 46.09 -44.34
CA VAL A 299 83.11 45.75 -44.83
C VAL A 299 82.74 44.38 -44.31
N ASN A 300 81.72 44.37 -43.45
CA ASN A 300 80.68 43.35 -43.29
C ASN A 300 80.52 42.77 -41.87
N THR A 301 80.08 43.61 -40.94
CA THR A 301 79.32 43.18 -39.75
C THR A 301 78.09 44.05 -39.63
N ASN A 302 77.07 43.77 -40.44
CA ASN A 302 75.70 44.27 -40.24
C ASN A 302 74.70 43.30 -40.87
N GLN A 303 74.44 42.18 -40.18
CA GLN A 303 73.18 41.45 -40.35
C GLN A 303 72.97 40.45 -39.21
N SER A 304 72.30 40.92 -38.15
CA SER A 304 71.41 40.13 -37.29
C SER A 304 70.98 41.03 -36.13
N ASN A 305 69.78 41.61 -36.22
CA ASN A 305 68.94 42.01 -35.09
C ASN A 305 67.66 42.70 -35.59
N ARG A 306 66.73 41.93 -36.17
CA ARG A 306 65.31 42.32 -36.32
C ARG A 306 64.40 41.10 -36.38
N LEU A 307 63.96 40.61 -35.21
CA LEU A 307 62.79 39.75 -34.97
C LEU A 307 62.72 39.57 -33.44
N SER A 308 61.64 39.75 -32.69
CA SER A 308 60.29 40.30 -32.86
C SER A 308 59.74 40.42 -31.44
N THR A 309 59.35 41.62 -30.98
CA THR A 309 58.71 41.81 -29.68
C THR A 309 57.20 41.79 -29.89
N ILE A 310 56.53 40.69 -29.51
CA ILE A 310 55.10 40.65 -29.21
C ILE A 310 55.02 40.30 -27.72
N GLU A 311 54.94 41.32 -26.87
CA GLU A 311 54.67 41.14 -25.45
C GLU A 311 53.16 40.93 -25.26
N ASN A 312 52.77 39.68 -25.02
CA ASN A 312 51.51 39.36 -24.37
C ASN A 312 51.61 39.78 -22.91
N SER A 313 50.79 40.75 -22.50
CA SER A 313 50.61 41.15 -21.11
C SER A 313 49.78 40.09 -20.37
N ILE A 314 50.45 39.11 -19.75
CA ILE A 314 49.83 38.22 -18.76
C ILE A 314 50.13 38.81 -17.38
N SER A 315 49.14 39.49 -16.79
CA SER A 315 49.21 39.88 -15.37
C SER A 315 48.86 38.66 -14.51
N SER A 316 49.85 38.10 -13.80
CA SER A 316 49.62 37.05 -12.80
C SER A 316 49.38 37.69 -11.43
N ASP A 317 48.13 37.73 -10.99
CA ASP A 317 47.80 37.97 -9.58
C ASP A 317 47.79 36.62 -8.86
N GLN A 318 48.83 36.36 -8.06
CA GLN A 318 49.21 35.01 -7.58
C GLN A 318 48.36 34.46 -6.42
N SER A 319 47.16 34.98 -6.18
CA SER A 319 46.27 34.42 -5.14
C SER A 319 45.07 33.64 -5.66
N MET A 320 44.73 33.76 -6.94
CA MET A 320 43.77 32.91 -7.64
C MET A 320 44.19 32.84 -9.11
N ASN A 321 44.47 31.65 -9.63
CA ASN A 321 44.89 31.42 -11.02
C ASN A 321 43.76 31.71 -12.01
N ASN A 322 43.31 32.96 -12.08
CA ASN A 322 42.25 33.44 -12.95
C ASN A 322 42.90 34.08 -14.17
N TYR A 323 42.66 33.50 -15.33
CA TYR A 323 43.15 34.02 -16.60
C TYR A 323 41.97 34.44 -17.46
N SER A 324 42.17 35.51 -18.24
CA SER A 324 41.17 35.98 -19.20
C SER A 324 41.78 36.25 -20.56
N PHE A 325 41.08 35.86 -21.61
CA PHE A 325 41.45 36.10 -23.00
C PHE A 325 40.22 36.60 -23.76
N THR A 326 40.33 37.75 -24.44
CA THR A 326 39.24 38.33 -25.25
C THR A 326 39.64 38.32 -26.72
N MET A 327 38.77 37.77 -27.56
CA MET A 327 38.93 37.73 -29.01
C MET A 327 38.36 38.99 -29.68
N TYR A 328 38.79 39.26 -30.91
CA TYR A 328 38.13 40.23 -31.78
C TYR A 328 36.64 39.86 -31.94
N GLY A 329 35.75 40.78 -31.57
CA GLY A 329 34.31 40.55 -31.52
C GLY A 329 33.71 40.50 -30.11
N GLY A 330 34.51 40.68 -29.05
CA GLY A 330 34.03 40.81 -27.67
C GLY A 330 33.83 39.49 -26.93
N LEU A 331 34.00 38.35 -27.60
CA LEU A 331 33.96 37.04 -26.96
C LEU A 331 35.14 36.89 -26.00
N THR A 332 34.83 36.71 -24.72
CA THR A 332 35.79 36.59 -23.62
C THR A 332 35.74 35.19 -23.04
N PHE A 333 36.91 34.61 -22.81
CA PHE A 333 37.12 33.35 -22.13
C PHE A 333 37.77 33.64 -20.80
N LYS A 334 37.20 33.13 -19.71
CA LYS A 334 37.79 33.19 -18.37
C LYS A 334 38.00 31.77 -17.89
N PHE A 335 39.16 31.46 -17.34
CA PHE A 335 39.43 30.14 -16.78
C PHE A 335 40.20 30.25 -15.48
N GLY A 336 40.04 29.24 -14.63
CA GLY A 336 40.78 29.17 -13.40
C GLY A 336 40.62 27.87 -12.66
N LYS A 337 41.17 27.83 -11.45
CA LYS A 337 41.13 26.68 -10.56
C LYS A 337 40.62 27.08 -9.19
N ILE A 338 39.85 26.21 -8.55
CA ILE A 338 39.43 26.38 -7.16
C ILE A 338 39.46 25.05 -6.42
N ASP A 339 39.96 25.11 -5.19
CA ASP A 339 39.81 24.03 -4.21
C ASP A 339 38.50 24.22 -3.45
N VAL A 340 37.53 23.33 -3.67
CA VAL A 340 36.25 23.37 -2.95
C VAL A 340 36.29 22.67 -1.58
N GLY A 341 37.38 21.95 -1.29
CA GLY A 341 37.56 21.23 -0.03
C GLY A 341 36.82 19.89 0.00
N SER A 342 36.76 19.26 1.18
CA SER A 342 36.10 17.97 1.42
C SER A 342 34.60 18.06 1.67
N ASP A 343 34.10 19.26 1.98
CA ASP A 343 32.72 19.44 2.40
C ASP A 343 31.80 19.59 1.18
N LEU A 344 30.63 18.95 1.24
CA LEU A 344 29.54 19.14 0.28
C LEU A 344 29.08 20.60 0.36
N GLY A 345 29.64 21.44 -0.52
CA GLY A 345 29.44 22.88 -0.47
C GLY A 345 29.54 23.52 -1.85
N GLN A 346 28.81 24.61 -2.00
CA GLN A 346 28.93 25.49 -3.15
C GLN A 346 30.05 26.50 -2.87
N LYS A 347 30.96 26.69 -3.83
CA LYS A 347 31.91 27.81 -3.78
C LYS A 347 31.70 28.75 -4.95
N TYR A 348 31.63 30.03 -4.65
CA TYR A 348 31.56 31.09 -5.63
C TYR A 348 32.95 31.64 -5.93
N VAL A 349 33.32 31.67 -7.21
CA VAL A 349 34.54 32.30 -7.72
C VAL A 349 34.13 33.59 -8.42
N LYS A 350 34.49 34.73 -7.83
CA LYS A 350 34.28 36.03 -8.45
C LYS A 350 35.29 36.25 -9.57
N PHE A 351 34.83 36.68 -10.74
CA PHE A 351 35.73 37.10 -11.81
C PHE A 351 36.40 38.42 -11.44
N GLY A 352 37.71 38.53 -11.70
CA GLY A 352 38.43 39.79 -11.48
C GLY A 352 37.86 40.96 -12.30
N ILE A 353 37.36 40.65 -13.50
CA ILE A 353 36.61 41.57 -14.37
C ILE A 353 35.30 40.87 -14.75
N PRO A 354 34.11 41.46 -14.56
CA PRO A 354 32.85 40.89 -15.01
C PRO A 354 32.78 40.71 -16.54
N PHE A 355 31.84 39.89 -17.02
CA PHE A 355 31.39 39.95 -18.42
C PHE A 355 30.53 41.20 -18.63
N ASN A 356 30.61 41.83 -19.81
CA ASN A 356 29.90 43.08 -20.07
C ASN A 356 28.40 42.86 -20.29
N TYR A 357 28.02 41.70 -20.84
CA TYR A 357 26.66 41.41 -21.25
C TYR A 357 26.12 40.13 -20.61
N ALA A 358 26.72 38.98 -20.93
CA ALA A 358 26.19 37.69 -20.53
C ALA A 358 27.25 36.59 -20.53
N VAL A 359 26.98 35.54 -19.77
CA VAL A 359 27.68 34.26 -19.88
C VAL A 359 26.92 33.38 -20.87
N ASN A 360 27.63 32.85 -21.86
CA ASN A 360 27.11 31.95 -22.88
C ASN A 360 27.33 30.48 -22.52
N ALA A 361 28.44 30.13 -21.87
CA ALA A 361 28.75 28.75 -21.51
C ALA A 361 29.66 28.64 -20.27
N VAL A 362 29.50 27.55 -19.52
CA VAL A 362 30.30 27.19 -18.35
C VAL A 362 30.75 25.74 -18.50
N PHE A 363 32.04 25.50 -18.35
CA PHE A 363 32.66 24.18 -18.34
C PHE A 363 33.38 23.98 -17.02
N ILE A 364 33.10 22.89 -16.34
CA ILE A 364 33.73 22.52 -15.08
C ILE A 364 34.27 21.11 -15.23
N THR A 365 35.53 20.94 -14.85
CA THR A 365 36.22 19.66 -14.93
C THR A 365 36.94 19.40 -13.61
N PRO A 366 36.83 18.19 -13.04
CA PRO A 366 37.66 17.82 -11.90
C PRO A 366 39.14 17.86 -12.30
N TRP A 367 39.97 18.47 -11.47
CA TRP A 367 41.42 18.52 -11.67
C TRP A 367 42.05 17.33 -10.95
N ALA A 368 42.41 16.29 -11.72
CA ALA A 368 43.17 15.16 -11.20
C ALA A 368 44.59 15.61 -10.83
N ASN A 369 44.85 15.87 -9.55
CA ASN A 369 46.22 15.99 -9.08
C ASN A 369 46.90 14.63 -9.31
N GLY A 370 48.04 14.64 -10.00
CA GLY A 370 48.71 13.47 -10.59
C GLY A 370 49.19 12.36 -9.66
N ASN A 371 48.67 12.25 -8.44
CA ASN A 371 48.86 11.11 -7.56
C ASN A 371 47.52 10.38 -7.42
N GLY A 372 47.42 9.23 -8.09
CA GLY A 372 46.19 8.48 -8.25
C GLY A 372 45.43 8.18 -6.97
N GLY A 373 44.10 8.24 -7.07
CA GLY A 373 43.19 7.63 -6.09
C GLY A 373 42.11 8.57 -5.59
N SER A 374 41.04 8.72 -6.38
CA SER A 374 39.61 8.85 -5.99
C SER A 374 38.91 9.72 -7.02
N GLY A 375 38.05 9.13 -7.84
CA GLY A 375 37.23 9.85 -8.80
C GLY A 375 36.34 10.86 -8.09
N CYS A 376 36.56 12.15 -8.36
CA CYS A 376 35.54 13.16 -8.12
C CYS A 376 34.57 13.08 -9.29
N ASP A 377 33.28 12.92 -8.98
CA ASP A 377 32.23 13.00 -10.00
C ASP A 377 32.24 14.40 -10.63
N ALA A 378 31.72 14.48 -11.86
CA ALA A 378 31.66 15.74 -12.59
C ALA A 378 30.74 16.73 -11.85
N GLY A 379 31.34 17.64 -11.08
CA GLY A 379 30.60 18.73 -10.43
C GLY A 379 29.88 19.60 -11.46
N TYR A 380 28.71 20.11 -11.07
CA TYR A 380 27.95 21.07 -11.87
C TYR A 380 28.20 22.49 -11.39
N GLY A 381 27.99 23.47 -12.26
CA GLY A 381 28.04 24.86 -11.85
C GLY A 381 27.30 25.79 -12.78
N VAL A 382 26.99 26.95 -12.21
CA VAL A 382 26.21 28.02 -12.83
C VAL A 382 27.06 29.28 -12.75
N ALA A 383 27.14 30.04 -13.82
CA ALA A 383 27.82 31.33 -13.81
C ALA A 383 26.88 32.46 -14.16
N ASP A 384 27.17 33.62 -13.59
CA ASP A 384 26.58 34.90 -13.97
C ASP A 384 27.70 35.81 -14.51
N VAL A 385 27.37 37.07 -14.82
CA VAL A 385 28.37 38.03 -15.33
C VAL A 385 29.49 38.32 -14.33
N ASN A 386 29.32 38.04 -13.04
CA ASN A 386 30.24 38.40 -11.97
C ASN A 386 31.10 37.22 -11.49
N GLY A 387 30.72 35.98 -11.76
CA GLY A 387 31.45 34.81 -11.27
C GLY A 387 30.81 33.48 -11.61
N VAL A 388 31.40 32.40 -11.10
CA VAL A 388 30.91 31.03 -11.24
C VAL A 388 30.72 30.38 -9.87
N THR A 389 29.53 29.80 -9.65
CA THR A 389 29.25 28.92 -8.52
C THR A 389 29.50 27.48 -8.94
N ILE A 390 30.42 26.81 -8.24
CA ILE A 390 30.75 25.40 -8.45
C ILE A 390 30.20 24.60 -7.29
N THR A 391 29.44 23.55 -7.59
CA THR A 391 28.92 22.61 -6.59
C THR A 391 29.61 21.27 -6.75
N ALA A 392 30.22 20.77 -5.68
CA ALA A 392 30.74 19.40 -5.66
C ALA A 392 29.57 18.42 -5.53
N ASP A 393 29.43 17.52 -6.50
CA ASP A 393 28.52 16.39 -6.39
C ASP A 393 29.28 15.27 -5.68
N TYR A 394 28.81 14.91 -4.48
CA TYR A 394 29.26 13.77 -3.69
C TYR A 394 30.77 13.69 -3.32
N ALA A 395 31.12 14.12 -2.10
CA ALA A 395 32.38 13.71 -1.47
C ALA A 395 32.22 12.28 -0.92
N ASN A 396 32.90 11.30 -1.53
CA ASN A 396 32.96 9.94 -1.01
C ASN A 396 33.48 9.97 0.44
N SER A 397 32.68 9.47 1.38
CA SER A 397 32.63 9.85 2.80
C SER A 397 33.77 9.36 3.70
N GLY A 398 35.01 9.24 3.19
CA GLY A 398 36.09 8.58 3.93
C GLY A 398 37.51 9.16 3.84
N GLY A 399 37.76 10.25 3.11
CA GLY A 399 39.12 10.79 2.96
C GLY A 399 39.18 12.31 2.92
N ASN A 400 40.22 12.90 3.51
CA ASN A 400 40.55 14.33 3.48
C ASN A 400 40.99 14.78 2.06
N ASN A 401 40.20 14.47 1.04
CA ASN A 401 40.53 14.83 -0.33
C ASN A 401 40.04 16.25 -0.60
N THR A 402 40.98 17.13 -0.93
CA THR A 402 40.67 18.45 -1.47
C THR A 402 40.17 18.27 -2.90
N ASN A 403 38.86 18.46 -3.12
CA ASN A 403 38.33 18.47 -4.48
C ASN A 403 38.78 19.77 -5.17
N THR A 404 39.66 19.65 -6.16
CA THR A 404 40.08 20.79 -7.01
C THR A 404 39.32 20.72 -8.32
N TYR A 405 38.71 21.83 -8.73
CA TYR A 405 38.04 21.95 -10.02
C TYR A 405 38.74 22.98 -10.89
N SER A 406 38.86 22.67 -12.18
CA SER A 406 39.16 23.67 -13.21
C SER A 406 37.87 24.09 -13.87
N TRP A 407 37.73 25.39 -14.11
CA TRP A 407 36.55 25.96 -14.74
C TRP A 407 36.95 26.84 -15.92
N MET A 408 36.06 26.91 -16.91
CA MET A 408 36.13 27.82 -18.04
C MET A 408 34.74 28.41 -18.28
N VAL A 409 34.65 29.72 -18.37
CA VAL A 409 33.42 30.47 -18.66
C VAL A 409 33.62 31.28 -19.92
N ILE A 410 32.67 31.19 -20.84
CA ILE A 410 32.65 31.91 -22.11
C ILE A 410 31.49 32.89 -22.06
N GLY A 411 31.75 34.15 -22.38
CA GLY A 411 30.74 35.22 -22.39
C GLY A 411 31.17 36.40 -23.23
N MET A 412 30.35 37.45 -23.29
CA MET A 412 30.65 38.71 -24.00
C MET A 412 30.62 39.91 -23.05
#